data_AF-A0A6C0KFS8-F1
#
_entry.id   AF-A0A6C0KFS8-F1
#
_cell.length_a   1.000
_cell.length_b   1.000
_cell.length_c   1.000
_cell.angle_alpha   90.00
_cell.angle_beta   90.00
_cell.angle_gamma   90.00
#
_symmetry.space_group_name_H-M   'P 1'
#
loop_
_entity.id
_entity.type
_entity.pdbx_description
1 polymer ?
#
loop_
_entity_poly.entity_id
_entity_poly.type
_entity_poly.pdbx_seq_one_letter_code
_entity_poly.pdbx_strand_id
1 'polypeptide(L)'
;MSVTFSTCWYIFKAKFDTSTYLQWIDNMLSNVNQYNLVIYSDEQSSQCLEKYLHNPRIKLILKPYTEFYNYKYHESWIKNHDNNEELKEYVDWKVNMLWSEKVHFVHETMTNEYFKTDYYGWCDIGYFRCREFQDLPIELLAHWPAAEKIQTLLPTKIYYACINNNKEYIRELMMNIQDKSFCGLPIPPIQENQISIAGGFFITHKQNVEWWRNTYDEKLKLYFEYDYLVKDDQIIIADCVFSNMKYFYLCKEDLHFDNWFLFQRFLL
;
A
#
# COMPACT_ATOMS: atom_id res chain seq x y z
N MET A 1 10.20 12.74 -16.69
CA MET A 1 9.88 12.82 -15.24
C MET A 1 9.97 11.42 -14.69
N SER A 2 10.58 11.20 -13.51
CA SER A 2 10.73 9.87 -12.91
C SER A 2 9.94 9.81 -11.61
N VAL A 3 9.41 8.62 -11.28
CA VAL A 3 8.68 8.32 -10.04
C VAL A 3 9.54 7.38 -9.19
N THR A 4 9.46 7.53 -7.87
CA THR A 4 10.10 6.60 -6.92
C THR A 4 9.05 5.84 -6.13
N PHE A 5 9.03 4.52 -6.26
CA PHE A 5 8.19 3.67 -5.41
C PHE A 5 8.98 3.16 -4.21
N SER A 6 8.28 2.97 -3.10
CA SER A 6 8.75 2.18 -1.97
C SER A 6 8.05 0.83 -1.96
N THR A 7 8.78 -0.18 -1.54
CA THR A 7 8.26 -1.53 -1.31
C THR A 7 8.99 -2.16 -0.13
N CYS A 8 8.56 -3.34 0.30
CA CYS A 8 9.28 -4.08 1.32
C CYS A 8 9.20 -5.59 1.16
N TRP A 9 10.16 -6.28 1.78
CA TRP A 9 10.14 -7.73 1.93
C TRP A 9 10.64 -8.14 3.30
N TYR A 10 9.81 -8.87 4.03
CA TYR A 10 10.12 -9.42 5.35
C TYR A 10 9.55 -10.83 5.44
N ILE A 11 10.35 -11.78 5.89
CA ILE A 11 9.92 -13.18 6.06
C ILE A 11 9.14 -13.29 7.38
N PHE A 12 7.83 -13.03 7.30
CA PHE A 12 6.86 -13.29 8.38
C PHE A 12 5.93 -14.43 8.00
N LYS A 13 5.17 -14.96 8.97
CA LYS A 13 4.05 -15.88 8.67
C LYS A 13 3.02 -15.12 7.83
N ALA A 14 2.83 -15.56 6.59
CA ALA A 14 2.02 -14.88 5.59
C ALA A 14 1.03 -15.84 4.91
N LYS A 15 0.12 -15.28 4.10
CA LYS A 15 -0.98 -16.01 3.44
C LYS A 15 -0.56 -17.04 2.38
N PHE A 16 0.61 -16.86 1.77
CA PHE A 16 1.11 -17.70 0.67
C PHE A 16 2.52 -18.20 0.99
N ASP A 17 2.92 -19.27 0.31
CA ASP A 17 4.27 -19.82 0.45
C ASP A 17 5.33 -18.85 -0.10
N THR A 18 6.52 -18.92 0.49
CA THR A 18 7.67 -18.09 0.10
C THR A 18 8.00 -18.22 -1.39
N SER A 19 7.87 -19.41 -1.99
CA SER A 19 8.13 -19.64 -3.42
C SER A 19 7.22 -18.81 -4.33
N THR A 20 5.93 -18.67 -3.96
CA THR A 20 4.98 -17.83 -4.68
C THR A 20 5.38 -16.36 -4.62
N TYR A 21 5.77 -15.87 -3.44
CA TYR A 21 6.26 -14.50 -3.30
C TYR A 21 7.53 -14.26 -4.09
N LEU A 22 8.48 -15.20 -4.09
CA LEU A 22 9.73 -15.06 -4.85
C LEU A 22 9.47 -14.92 -6.36
N GLN A 23 8.45 -15.58 -6.91
CA GLN A 23 8.04 -15.37 -8.31
C GLN A 23 7.53 -13.96 -8.54
N TRP A 24 6.64 -13.44 -7.68
CA TRP A 24 6.11 -12.09 -7.84
C TRP A 24 7.16 -11.00 -7.62
N ILE A 25 8.09 -11.23 -6.68
CA ILE A 25 9.27 -10.38 -6.48
C ILE A 25 10.10 -10.34 -7.75
N ASP A 26 10.33 -11.49 -8.39
CA ASP A 26 11.10 -11.55 -9.63
C ASP A 26 10.43 -10.77 -10.76
N ASN A 27 9.12 -10.89 -10.92
CA ASN A 27 8.35 -10.11 -11.89
C ASN A 27 8.52 -8.59 -11.68
N MET A 28 8.47 -8.11 -10.43
CA MET A 28 8.64 -6.68 -10.15
C MET A 28 10.08 -6.21 -10.34
N LEU A 29 11.03 -6.91 -9.70
CA LEU A 29 12.41 -6.42 -9.58
C LEU A 29 13.23 -6.59 -10.86
N SER A 30 12.90 -7.58 -11.70
CA SER A 30 13.47 -7.70 -13.05
C SER A 30 13.00 -6.60 -14.01
N ASN A 31 11.95 -5.86 -13.62
CA ASN A 31 11.28 -4.89 -14.48
C ASN A 31 11.36 -3.44 -13.95
N VAL A 32 12.33 -3.14 -13.09
CA VAL A 32 12.61 -1.76 -12.62
C VAL A 32 13.40 -1.00 -13.69
N ASN A 33 12.68 -0.58 -14.73
CA ASN A 33 13.28 0.02 -15.93
C ASN A 33 13.02 1.54 -16.04
N GLN A 34 11.77 1.98 -15.82
CA GLN A 34 11.33 3.37 -16.04
C GLN A 34 11.07 4.16 -14.75
N TYR A 35 11.23 3.51 -13.60
CA TYR A 35 11.03 4.10 -12.27
C TYR A 35 12.19 3.75 -11.33
N ASN A 36 12.28 4.45 -10.21
CA ASN A 36 13.22 4.10 -9.15
C ASN A 36 12.48 3.36 -8.04
N LEU A 37 13.17 2.46 -7.35
CA LEU A 37 12.60 1.61 -6.32
C LEU A 37 13.48 1.63 -5.08
N VAL A 38 12.85 1.87 -3.93
CA VAL A 38 13.47 1.69 -2.61
C VAL A 38 12.81 0.49 -1.94
N ILE A 39 13.62 -0.49 -1.56
CA ILE A 39 13.18 -1.72 -0.90
C ILE A 39 13.62 -1.66 0.56
N TYR A 40 12.65 -1.76 1.47
CA TYR A 40 12.91 -1.94 2.90
C TYR A 40 12.90 -3.43 3.24
N SER A 41 13.90 -3.91 3.97
CA SER A 41 14.02 -5.31 4.36
C SER A 41 14.85 -5.46 5.63
N ASP A 42 14.96 -6.66 6.19
CA ASP A 42 15.95 -6.99 7.22
C ASP A 42 17.10 -7.82 6.64
N GLU A 43 18.15 -8.05 7.44
CA GLU A 43 19.35 -8.77 6.99
C GLU A 43 19.01 -10.16 6.42
N GLN A 44 18.12 -10.89 7.09
CA GLN A 44 17.75 -12.26 6.68
C GLN A 44 16.94 -12.26 5.39
N SER A 45 15.92 -11.40 5.32
CA SER A 45 14.97 -11.34 4.21
C SER A 45 15.61 -10.77 2.95
N SER A 46 16.60 -9.89 3.09
CA SER A 46 17.25 -9.22 1.96
C SER A 46 18.13 -10.12 1.10
N GLN A 47 18.53 -11.30 1.59
CA GLN A 47 19.47 -12.18 0.88
C GLN A 47 18.94 -12.59 -0.51
N CYS A 48 17.63 -12.81 -0.64
CA CYS A 48 17.04 -13.16 -1.95
C CYS A 48 16.99 -11.99 -2.94
N LEU A 49 17.21 -10.75 -2.46
CA LEU A 49 17.13 -9.52 -3.25
C LEU A 49 18.48 -9.08 -3.82
N GLU A 50 19.60 -9.61 -3.30
CA GLU A 50 20.97 -9.21 -3.67
C GLU A 50 21.21 -9.23 -5.17
N LYS A 51 20.64 -10.23 -5.87
CA LYS A 51 20.80 -10.40 -7.31
C LYS A 51 20.27 -9.22 -8.14
N TYR A 52 19.37 -8.38 -7.61
CA TYR A 52 18.82 -7.22 -8.31
C TYR A 52 19.57 -5.91 -8.03
N LEU A 53 20.45 -5.88 -7.03
CA LEU A 53 21.07 -4.63 -6.55
C LEU A 53 22.15 -4.06 -7.48
N HIS A 54 22.48 -4.78 -8.56
CA HIS A 54 23.30 -4.24 -9.65
C HIS A 54 22.56 -3.18 -10.48
N ASN A 55 21.21 -3.13 -10.40
CA ASN A 55 20.41 -2.11 -11.06
C ASN A 55 20.51 -0.78 -10.28
N PRO A 56 21.05 0.31 -10.87
CA PRO A 56 21.24 1.58 -10.17
C PRO A 56 19.91 2.28 -9.80
N ARG A 57 18.77 1.81 -10.31
CA ARG A 57 17.43 2.30 -9.96
C ARG A 57 16.85 1.62 -8.72
N ILE A 58 17.52 0.60 -8.18
CA ILE A 58 17.08 -0.12 -6.99
C ILE A 58 18.00 0.24 -5.82
N LYS A 59 17.39 0.65 -4.70
CA LYS A 59 18.09 0.90 -3.44
C LYS A 59 17.51 -0.01 -2.36
N LEU A 60 18.36 -0.81 -1.72
CA LEU A 60 18.00 -1.59 -0.53
C LEU A 60 18.33 -0.79 0.74
N ILE A 61 17.39 -0.78 1.68
CA ILE A 61 17.54 -0.23 3.03
C ILE A 61 17.29 -1.35 4.03
N LEU A 62 18.31 -1.64 4.85
CA LEU A 62 18.19 -2.59 5.96
C LEU A 62 17.56 -1.87 7.15
N LYS A 63 16.40 -2.37 7.58
CA LYS A 63 15.56 -1.82 8.64
C LYS A 63 14.80 -2.95 9.31
N PRO A 64 15.23 -3.47 10.47
CA PRO A 64 14.48 -4.50 11.19
C PRO A 64 13.10 -3.97 11.62
N TYR A 65 12.14 -4.88 11.83
CA TYR A 65 10.75 -4.51 12.16
C TYR A 65 10.60 -3.72 13.47
N THR A 66 11.56 -3.85 14.38
CA THR A 66 11.63 -3.10 15.63
C THR A 66 11.94 -1.61 15.42
N GLU A 67 12.43 -1.23 14.23
CA GLU A 67 12.69 0.15 13.83
C GLU A 67 11.58 0.75 12.95
N PHE A 68 10.50 -0.01 12.72
CA PHE A 68 9.31 0.53 12.05
C PHE A 68 8.72 1.66 12.90
N TYR A 69 8.22 2.69 12.23
CA TYR A 69 7.56 3.78 12.91
C TYR A 69 6.33 3.30 13.71
N ASN A 70 5.56 2.36 13.17
CA ASN A 70 4.41 1.77 13.86
C ASN A 70 4.78 0.78 14.98
N TYR A 71 6.06 0.44 15.17
CA TYR A 71 6.49 -0.37 16.31
C TYR A 71 6.20 0.31 17.65
N LYS A 72 6.04 1.65 17.67
CA LYS A 72 5.53 2.41 18.82
C LYS A 72 4.16 1.93 19.33
N TYR A 73 3.38 1.23 18.49
CA TYR A 73 2.07 0.65 18.83
C TYR A 73 2.10 -0.88 18.97
N HIS A 74 3.27 -1.51 19.17
CA HIS A 74 3.38 -2.98 19.13
C HIS A 74 2.43 -3.70 20.11
N GLU A 75 2.22 -3.18 21.33
CA GLU A 75 1.26 -3.75 22.28
C GLU A 75 -0.19 -3.67 21.75
N SER A 76 -0.57 -2.54 21.16
CA SER A 76 -1.87 -2.37 20.51
C SER A 76 -2.04 -3.30 19.31
N TRP A 77 -0.98 -3.54 18.53
CA TRP A 77 -1.00 -4.49 17.43
C TRP A 77 -1.24 -5.92 17.89
N ILE A 78 -0.55 -6.35 18.96
CA ILE A 78 -0.74 -7.67 19.55
C ILE A 78 -2.19 -7.82 20.03
N LYS A 79 -2.69 -6.86 20.82
CA LYS A 79 -4.08 -6.86 21.31
C LYS A 79 -5.10 -6.85 20.16
N ASN A 80 -4.89 -6.04 19.13
CA ASN A 80 -5.78 -5.96 17.96
C ASN A 80 -5.78 -7.28 17.18
N HIS A 81 -4.62 -7.90 17.02
CA HIS A 81 -4.47 -9.16 16.31
C HIS A 81 -5.18 -10.32 17.03
N ASP A 82 -5.15 -10.35 18.36
CA ASP A 82 -5.89 -11.36 19.14
C ASP A 82 -7.41 -11.34 18.87
N ASN A 83 -7.96 -10.16 18.54
CA ASN A 83 -9.36 -9.94 18.20
C ASN A 83 -9.66 -10.08 16.68
N ASN A 84 -8.64 -10.27 15.85
CA ASN A 84 -8.78 -10.34 14.38
C ASN A 84 -9.07 -11.78 13.93
N GLU A 85 -10.28 -12.25 14.19
CA GLU A 85 -10.71 -13.63 13.93
C GLU A 85 -10.49 -14.08 12.48
N GLU A 86 -10.61 -13.17 11.50
CA GLU A 86 -10.40 -13.49 10.08
C GLU A 86 -8.94 -13.79 9.72
N LEU A 87 -7.97 -13.24 10.46
CA LEU A 87 -6.55 -13.26 10.05
C LEU A 87 -5.59 -13.86 11.07
N LYS A 88 -5.94 -13.90 12.37
CA LYS A 88 -5.01 -14.29 13.44
C LYS A 88 -4.41 -15.68 13.29
N GLU A 89 -5.15 -16.59 12.67
CA GLU A 89 -4.66 -17.96 12.41
C GLU A 89 -3.74 -18.04 11.18
N TYR A 90 -3.78 -17.05 10.29
CA TYR A 90 -3.14 -17.09 8.98
C TYR A 90 -1.90 -16.20 8.87
N VAL A 91 -1.83 -15.10 9.62
CA VAL A 91 -0.71 -14.14 9.56
C VAL A 91 -0.18 -13.82 10.95
N ASP A 92 1.05 -13.31 11.03
CA ASP A 92 1.60 -12.74 12.28
C ASP A 92 1.10 -11.29 12.46
N TRP A 93 0.90 -10.81 13.70
CA TRP A 93 0.57 -9.41 13.99
C TRP A 93 1.55 -8.41 13.34
N LYS A 94 2.82 -8.81 13.16
CA LYS A 94 3.84 -8.03 12.45
C LYS A 94 3.45 -7.72 11.01
N VAL A 95 2.66 -8.61 10.37
CA VAL A 95 2.12 -8.38 9.03
C VAL A 95 1.07 -7.27 9.06
N ASN A 96 0.18 -7.24 10.06
CA ASN A 96 -0.78 -6.13 10.23
C ASN A 96 -0.05 -4.79 10.42
N MET A 97 1.00 -4.78 11.25
CA MET A 97 1.85 -3.60 11.44
C MET A 97 2.55 -3.19 10.14
N LEU A 98 3.14 -4.14 9.40
CA LEU A 98 3.81 -3.89 8.12
C LEU A 98 2.86 -3.29 7.08
N TRP A 99 1.62 -3.75 7.01
CA TRP A 99 0.62 -3.16 6.11
C TRP A 99 0.35 -1.69 6.43
N SER A 100 0.41 -1.30 7.71
CA SER A 100 0.28 0.11 8.12
C SER A 100 1.58 0.92 7.98
N GLU A 101 2.73 0.25 7.86
CA GLU A 101 4.04 0.89 7.73
C GLU A 101 4.28 1.51 6.35
N LYS A 102 3.51 1.08 5.33
CA LYS A 102 3.65 1.50 3.92
C LYS A 102 3.79 3.01 3.74
N VAL A 103 2.92 3.80 4.39
CA VAL A 103 2.93 5.27 4.27
C VAL A 103 4.18 5.89 4.90
N HIS A 104 4.74 5.24 5.92
CA HIS A 104 5.97 5.68 6.59
C HIS A 104 7.20 5.35 5.76
N PHE A 105 7.25 4.21 5.10
CA PHE A 105 8.30 3.89 4.13
C PHE A 105 8.33 4.88 2.96
N VAL A 106 7.16 5.26 2.43
CA VAL A 106 7.09 6.28 1.36
C VAL A 106 7.58 7.64 1.87
N HIS A 107 7.20 8.03 3.08
CA HIS A 107 7.68 9.26 3.73
C HIS A 107 9.20 9.25 3.96
N GLU A 108 9.75 8.15 4.47
CA GLU A 108 11.18 7.98 4.69
C GLU A 108 11.97 8.03 3.36
N THR A 109 11.46 7.36 2.32
CA THR A 109 12.04 7.38 0.97
C THR A 109 12.08 8.78 0.39
N MET A 110 11.00 9.55 0.55
CA MET A 110 10.94 10.94 0.09
C MET A 110 11.92 11.82 0.87
N THR A 111 11.88 11.75 2.20
CA THR A 111 12.67 12.63 3.09
C THR A 111 14.17 12.42 2.93
N ASN A 112 14.62 11.19 2.71
CA ASN A 112 16.03 10.88 2.48
C ASN A 112 16.49 11.14 1.04
N GLU A 113 15.57 11.51 0.14
CA GLU A 113 15.86 11.83 -1.26
C GLU A 113 16.77 10.79 -1.95
N TYR A 114 16.58 9.49 -1.68
CA TYR A 114 17.39 8.41 -2.27
C TYR A 114 17.46 8.49 -3.80
N PHE A 115 16.39 9.01 -4.41
CA PHE A 115 16.32 9.43 -5.80
C PHE A 115 15.61 10.78 -5.88
N LYS A 116 16.10 11.66 -6.78
CA LYS A 116 15.48 12.95 -7.06
C LYS A 116 14.27 12.79 -7.97
N THR A 117 13.08 12.81 -7.39
CA THR A 117 11.80 12.69 -8.09
C THR A 117 10.75 13.59 -7.42
N ASP A 118 9.63 13.83 -8.13
CA ASP A 118 8.52 14.61 -7.58
C ASP A 118 7.33 13.75 -7.18
N TYR A 119 7.24 12.54 -7.73
CA TYR A 119 6.20 11.57 -7.44
C TYR A 119 6.77 10.41 -6.65
N TYR A 120 6.05 10.08 -5.57
CA TYR A 120 6.37 8.99 -4.66
C TYR A 120 5.13 8.11 -4.47
N GLY A 121 5.34 6.85 -4.15
CA GLY A 121 4.23 5.93 -3.95
C GLY A 121 4.65 4.63 -3.29
N TRP A 122 3.64 3.87 -2.90
CA TRP A 122 3.81 2.50 -2.45
C TRP A 122 3.45 1.55 -3.59
N CYS A 123 4.22 0.48 -3.74
CA CYS A 123 3.90 -0.66 -4.60
C CYS A 123 4.27 -1.94 -3.85
N ASP A 124 3.29 -2.78 -3.51
CA ASP A 124 3.56 -4.07 -2.87
C ASP A 124 4.57 -4.88 -3.70
N ILE A 125 5.54 -5.54 -3.05
CA ILE A 125 6.59 -6.27 -3.79
C ILE A 125 6.02 -7.43 -4.62
N GLY A 126 4.83 -7.91 -4.24
CA GLY A 126 4.06 -8.92 -4.96
C GLY A 126 2.98 -8.37 -5.89
N TYR A 127 3.00 -7.07 -6.23
CA TYR A 127 1.95 -6.43 -7.04
C TYR A 127 1.90 -6.94 -8.48
N PHE A 128 3.04 -7.40 -9.01
CA PHE A 128 3.13 -7.93 -10.37
C PHE A 128 3.01 -9.45 -10.37
N ARG A 129 1.76 -9.94 -10.26
CA ARG A 129 1.47 -11.38 -10.23
C ARG A 129 1.53 -12.06 -11.60
N CYS A 130 1.19 -11.32 -12.66
CA CYS A 130 1.20 -11.79 -14.05
C CYS A 130 0.43 -13.11 -14.27
N ARG A 131 -0.73 -13.25 -13.62
CA ARG A 131 -1.60 -14.41 -13.81
C ARG A 131 -2.25 -14.37 -15.19
N GLU A 132 -2.24 -15.52 -15.86
CA GLU A 132 -2.88 -15.69 -17.15
C GLU A 132 -4.36 -15.26 -17.09
N PHE A 133 -4.79 -14.47 -18.07
CA PHE A 133 -6.15 -13.94 -18.22
C PHE A 133 -6.67 -13.00 -17.12
N GLN A 134 -5.95 -12.80 -16.01
CA GLN A 134 -6.38 -11.94 -14.90
C GLN A 134 -5.54 -10.67 -14.75
N ASP A 135 -4.26 -10.73 -15.14
CA ASP A 135 -3.32 -9.62 -15.05
C ASP A 135 -2.71 -9.31 -16.42
N LEU A 136 -1.95 -8.21 -16.51
CA LEU A 136 -1.12 -7.96 -17.69
C LEU A 136 0.10 -8.90 -17.67
N PRO A 137 0.49 -9.45 -18.83
CA PRO A 137 1.73 -10.19 -18.97
C PRO A 137 2.93 -9.26 -18.81
N ILE A 138 4.05 -9.79 -18.30
CA ILE A 138 5.21 -9.00 -17.89
C ILE A 138 5.84 -8.25 -19.06
N GLU A 139 5.75 -8.79 -20.28
CA GLU A 139 6.29 -8.18 -21.50
C GLU A 139 5.61 -6.85 -21.82
N LEU A 140 4.32 -6.71 -21.52
CA LEU A 140 3.58 -5.45 -21.68
C LEU A 140 3.92 -4.41 -20.61
N LEU A 141 4.58 -4.85 -19.53
CA LEU A 141 5.00 -3.99 -18.42
C LEU A 141 6.45 -3.54 -18.53
N ALA A 142 7.19 -3.95 -19.57
CA ALA A 142 8.61 -3.62 -19.75
C ALA A 142 8.92 -2.12 -19.68
N HIS A 143 7.96 -1.29 -20.09
CA HIS A 143 8.03 0.17 -20.09
C HIS A 143 7.14 0.82 -19.02
N TRP A 144 6.66 0.05 -18.04
CA TRP A 144 5.86 0.58 -16.94
C TRP A 144 6.75 1.30 -15.90
N PRO A 145 6.29 2.41 -15.32
CA PRO A 145 5.14 3.20 -15.74
C PRO A 145 5.50 4.13 -16.92
N ALA A 146 4.53 4.43 -17.77
CA ALA A 146 4.65 5.37 -18.87
C ALA A 146 4.86 6.80 -18.34
N ALA A 147 5.93 7.47 -18.77
CA ALA A 147 6.32 8.77 -18.27
C ALA A 147 5.27 9.87 -18.54
N GLU A 148 4.54 9.74 -19.65
CA GLU A 148 3.41 10.57 -20.04
C GLU A 148 2.24 10.41 -19.07
N LYS A 149 1.96 9.20 -18.57
CA LYS A 149 0.89 8.99 -17.58
C LYS A 149 1.23 9.65 -16.25
N ILE A 150 2.47 9.51 -15.79
CA ILE A 150 2.94 10.19 -14.58
C ILE A 150 2.78 11.72 -14.70
N GLN A 151 3.03 12.30 -15.88
CA GLN A 151 2.86 13.74 -16.12
C GLN A 151 1.40 14.22 -16.07
N THR A 152 0.43 13.32 -16.31
CA THR A 152 -1.01 13.67 -16.22
C THR A 152 -1.55 13.65 -14.78
N LEU A 153 -0.78 13.15 -13.82
CA LEU A 153 -1.20 13.14 -12.42
C LEU A 153 -1.30 14.57 -11.88
N LEU A 154 -2.32 14.83 -11.07
CA LEU A 154 -2.54 16.11 -10.42
C LEU A 154 -1.69 16.17 -9.14
N PRO A 155 -0.80 17.16 -8.99
CA PRO A 155 0.05 17.26 -7.81
C PRO A 155 -0.73 17.35 -6.50
N THR A 156 -1.98 17.84 -6.52
CA THR A 156 -2.83 18.00 -5.34
C THR A 156 -3.59 16.74 -4.94
N LYS A 157 -3.32 15.59 -5.59
CA LYS A 157 -4.08 14.35 -5.40
C LYS A 157 -3.20 13.19 -4.94
N ILE A 158 -3.81 12.32 -4.13
CA ILE A 158 -3.31 10.99 -3.79
C ILE A 158 -4.19 9.98 -4.53
N TYR A 159 -3.55 9.11 -5.30
CA TYR A 159 -4.23 8.17 -6.18
C TYR A 159 -4.28 6.79 -5.52
N TYR A 160 -5.50 6.26 -5.39
CA TYR A 160 -5.79 4.90 -4.94
C TYR A 160 -6.75 4.23 -5.92
N ALA A 161 -6.73 2.90 -5.98
CA ALA A 161 -7.68 2.13 -6.78
C ALA A 161 -8.96 1.90 -5.96
N CYS A 162 -10.11 2.28 -6.51
CA CYS A 162 -11.41 1.85 -6.01
C CYS A 162 -11.81 0.58 -6.77
N ILE A 163 -11.64 -0.56 -6.12
CA ILE A 163 -11.74 -1.89 -6.75
C ILE A 163 -13.18 -2.37 -6.94
N ASN A 164 -14.12 -1.78 -6.21
CA ASN A 164 -15.52 -2.14 -6.29
C ASN A 164 -16.30 -1.15 -7.17
N ASN A 165 -16.87 -1.68 -8.25
CA ASN A 165 -17.62 -0.92 -9.25
C ASN A 165 -19.10 -0.69 -8.87
N ASN A 166 -19.61 -1.35 -7.83
CA ASN A 166 -20.96 -1.12 -7.32
C ASN A 166 -21.06 0.27 -6.67
N LYS A 167 -21.75 1.20 -7.33
CA LYS A 167 -21.84 2.61 -6.91
C LYS A 167 -22.68 2.78 -5.66
N GLU A 168 -23.73 1.99 -5.51
CA GLU A 168 -24.62 1.98 -4.36
C GLU A 168 -23.85 1.54 -3.12
N TYR A 169 -23.13 0.42 -3.21
CA TYR A 169 -22.27 -0.08 -2.14
C TYR A 169 -21.24 0.96 -1.68
N ILE A 170 -20.51 1.58 -2.63
CA ILE A 170 -19.52 2.61 -2.29
C ILE A 170 -20.17 3.84 -1.64
N ARG A 171 -21.37 4.24 -2.11
CA ARG A 171 -22.11 5.36 -1.52
C ARG A 171 -22.53 5.04 -0.08
N GLU A 172 -23.06 3.85 0.17
CA GLU A 172 -23.44 3.39 1.51
C GLU A 172 -22.24 3.35 2.45
N LEU A 173 -21.13 2.75 2.02
CA LEU A 173 -19.90 2.73 2.81
C LEU A 173 -19.40 4.13 3.14
N MET A 174 -19.42 5.06 2.17
CA MET A 174 -19.04 6.45 2.38
C MET A 174 -19.97 7.15 3.38
N MET A 175 -21.29 6.94 3.30
CA MET A 175 -22.24 7.51 4.26
C MET A 175 -22.00 6.99 5.68
N ASN A 176 -21.78 5.66 5.82
CA ASN A 176 -21.48 5.05 7.12
C ASN A 176 -20.17 5.58 7.72
N ILE A 177 -19.15 5.78 6.90
CA ILE A 177 -17.88 6.35 7.35
C ILE A 177 -18.04 7.82 7.74
N GLN A 178 -18.91 8.57 7.08
CA GLN A 178 -19.17 9.98 7.39
C GLN A 178 -20.02 10.18 8.66
N ASP A 179 -20.75 9.15 9.09
CA ASP A 179 -21.47 9.16 10.36
C ASP A 179 -20.49 8.96 11.52
N LYS A 180 -19.89 10.06 12.00
CA LYS A 180 -18.82 10.07 13.00
C LYS A 180 -19.35 10.21 14.43
N SER A 181 -18.73 9.47 15.34
CA SER A 181 -18.86 9.66 16.77
C SER A 181 -18.11 10.91 17.25
N PHE A 182 -18.21 11.22 18.55
CA PHE A 182 -17.49 12.35 19.15
C PHE A 182 -15.96 12.24 19.05
N CYS A 183 -15.40 11.02 18.91
CA CYS A 183 -13.96 10.81 18.74
C CYS A 183 -13.50 10.80 17.27
N GLY A 184 -14.42 11.04 16.32
CA GLY A 184 -14.07 11.11 14.89
C GLY A 184 -13.93 9.74 14.20
N LEU A 185 -14.39 8.67 14.84
CA LEU A 185 -14.51 7.32 14.25
C LEU A 185 -15.96 7.05 13.78
N PRO A 186 -16.17 6.19 12.76
CA PRO A 186 -17.52 5.81 12.33
C PRO A 186 -18.37 5.20 13.47
N ILE A 187 -19.64 5.57 13.58
CA ILE A 187 -20.55 5.07 14.63
C ILE A 187 -20.84 3.58 14.43
N PRO A 188 -21.37 3.13 13.28
CA PRO A 188 -21.19 1.74 12.92
C PRO A 188 -19.71 1.55 12.52
N PRO A 189 -18.95 0.67 13.19
CA PRO A 189 -17.61 0.32 12.74
C PRO A 189 -17.65 -0.15 11.28
N ILE A 190 -16.58 0.16 10.55
CA ILE A 190 -16.41 -0.32 9.18
C ILE A 190 -16.39 -1.85 9.20
N GLN A 191 -17.23 -2.46 8.36
CA GLN A 191 -17.32 -3.91 8.29
C GLN A 191 -16.00 -4.52 7.82
N GLU A 192 -15.58 -5.60 8.49
CA GLU A 192 -14.33 -6.31 8.22
C GLU A 192 -14.22 -6.79 6.77
N ASN A 193 -15.33 -7.28 6.20
CA ASN A 193 -15.40 -7.79 4.84
C ASN A 193 -15.60 -6.69 3.77
N GLN A 194 -15.35 -5.41 4.10
CA GLN A 194 -15.50 -4.34 3.12
C GLN A 194 -14.54 -4.52 1.95
N ILE A 195 -15.03 -4.27 0.73
CA ILE A 195 -14.24 -4.34 -0.49
C ILE A 195 -14.46 -3.03 -1.22
N SER A 196 -13.57 -2.05 -1.02
CA SER A 196 -13.71 -0.71 -1.61
C SER A 196 -12.42 -0.19 -2.23
N ILE A 197 -11.37 0.00 -1.44
CA ILE A 197 -10.10 0.63 -1.84
C ILE A 197 -8.95 -0.36 -1.63
N ALA A 198 -8.12 -0.56 -2.65
CA ALA A 198 -6.95 -1.43 -2.53
C ALA A 198 -5.80 -0.76 -1.76
N GLY A 199 -5.20 -1.47 -0.80
CA GLY A 199 -4.03 -1.01 -0.04
C GLY A 199 -2.68 -1.34 -0.69
N GLY A 200 -2.66 -2.13 -1.76
CA GLY A 200 -1.41 -2.63 -2.36
C GLY A 200 -0.64 -1.63 -3.22
N PHE A 201 -1.25 -0.49 -3.55
CA PHE A 201 -0.62 0.54 -4.35
C PHE A 201 -1.20 1.92 -4.06
N PHE A 202 -0.34 2.94 -3.99
CA PHE A 202 -0.76 4.33 -4.16
C PHE A 202 0.36 5.17 -4.76
N ILE A 203 0.00 6.30 -5.36
CA ILE A 203 0.96 7.27 -5.90
C ILE A 203 0.49 8.70 -5.59
N THR A 204 1.43 9.58 -5.27
CA THR A 204 1.16 10.99 -5.03
C THR A 204 2.39 11.86 -5.26
N HIS A 205 2.18 13.16 -5.41
CA HIS A 205 3.26 14.13 -5.44
C HIS A 205 3.84 14.33 -4.03
N LYS A 206 5.15 14.58 -3.93
CA LYS A 206 5.89 14.75 -2.67
C LYS A 206 5.22 15.71 -1.67
N GLN A 207 4.55 16.76 -2.19
CA GLN A 207 3.84 17.74 -1.38
C GLN A 207 2.72 17.16 -0.50
N ASN A 208 2.17 15.98 -0.83
CA ASN A 208 1.10 15.36 -0.05
C ASN A 208 1.59 14.24 0.87
N VAL A 209 2.84 13.78 0.75
CA VAL A 209 3.33 12.57 1.42
C VAL A 209 3.31 12.74 2.94
N GLU A 210 3.79 13.88 3.46
CA GLU A 210 3.77 14.17 4.89
C GLU A 210 2.34 14.27 5.43
N TRP A 211 1.47 15.01 4.75
CA TRP A 211 0.06 15.09 5.13
C TRP A 211 -0.60 13.71 5.16
N TRP A 212 -0.32 12.88 4.16
CA TRP A 212 -0.90 11.55 4.07
C TRP A 212 -0.43 10.64 5.22
N ARG A 213 0.89 10.63 5.46
CA ARG A 213 1.51 9.88 6.56
C ARG A 213 0.93 10.30 7.92
N ASN A 214 0.75 11.59 8.16
CA ASN A 214 0.17 12.08 9.43
C ASN A 214 -1.31 11.71 9.55
N THR A 215 -2.10 11.91 8.49
CA THR A 215 -3.53 11.58 8.48
C THR A 215 -3.77 10.10 8.75
N TYR A 216 -2.96 9.23 8.15
CA TYR A 216 -3.04 7.79 8.36
C TYR A 216 -2.67 7.40 9.79
N ASP A 217 -1.54 7.89 10.32
CA ASP A 217 -1.06 7.58 11.68
C ASP A 217 -2.03 8.08 12.76
N GLU A 218 -2.57 9.29 12.61
CA GLU A 218 -3.58 9.85 13.52
C GLU A 218 -4.85 9.01 13.51
N LYS A 219 -5.29 8.55 12.33
CA LYS A 219 -6.46 7.69 12.20
C LYS A 219 -6.23 6.32 12.84
N LEU A 220 -5.09 5.69 12.57
CA LEU A 220 -4.71 4.41 13.16
C LEU A 220 -4.64 4.51 14.69
N LYS A 221 -4.04 5.59 15.20
CA LYS A 221 -3.97 5.87 16.64
C LYS A 221 -5.36 5.90 17.28
N LEU A 222 -6.32 6.60 16.68
CA LEU A 222 -7.69 6.65 17.19
C LEU A 222 -8.33 5.25 17.23
N TYR A 223 -8.08 4.41 16.21
CA TYR A 223 -8.60 3.05 16.21
C TYR A 223 -8.08 2.25 17.42
N PHE A 224 -6.79 2.37 17.75
CA PHE A 224 -6.23 1.73 18.94
C PHE A 224 -6.72 2.34 20.25
N GLU A 225 -6.84 3.67 20.35
CA GLU A 225 -7.27 4.34 21.58
C GLU A 225 -8.71 3.99 21.97
N TYR A 226 -9.57 3.71 20.98
CA TYR A 226 -10.98 3.41 21.18
C TYR A 226 -11.35 1.94 20.92
N ASP A 227 -10.34 1.05 20.83
CA ASP A 227 -10.52 -0.40 20.64
C ASP A 227 -11.37 -0.77 19.40
N TYR A 228 -11.24 0.00 18.31
CA TYR A 228 -11.80 -0.37 17.01
C TYR A 228 -10.87 -1.38 16.31
N LEU A 229 -11.45 -2.41 15.71
CA LEU A 229 -10.70 -3.42 14.98
C LEU A 229 -10.02 -2.82 13.74
N VAL A 230 -8.71 -3.05 13.64
CA VAL A 230 -7.89 -2.83 12.45
C VAL A 230 -7.61 -4.18 11.83
N LYS A 231 -8.53 -4.65 10.98
CA LYS A 231 -8.38 -5.94 10.30
C LYS A 231 -7.15 -5.97 9.40
N ASP A 232 -7.05 -4.98 8.53
CA ASP A 232 -5.95 -4.72 7.61
C ASP A 232 -5.86 -3.22 7.33
N ASP A 233 -4.88 -2.81 6.52
CA ASP A 233 -4.67 -1.41 6.16
C ASP A 233 -5.85 -0.81 5.39
N GLN A 234 -6.67 -1.62 4.72
CA GLN A 234 -7.76 -1.14 3.88
C GLN A 234 -8.87 -0.49 4.69
N ILE A 235 -9.09 -0.90 5.95
CA ILE A 235 -10.05 -0.24 6.85
C ILE A 235 -9.62 1.21 7.13
N ILE A 236 -8.35 1.40 7.47
CA ILE A 236 -7.80 2.74 7.77
C ILE A 236 -7.77 3.59 6.50
N ILE A 237 -7.37 3.01 5.37
CA ILE A 237 -7.39 3.69 4.06
C ILE A 237 -8.81 4.12 3.72
N ALA A 238 -9.81 3.24 3.84
CA ALA A 238 -11.21 3.56 3.56
C ALA A 238 -11.71 4.71 4.43
N ASP A 239 -11.49 4.65 5.76
CA ASP A 239 -11.88 5.75 6.64
C ASP A 239 -11.22 7.07 6.18
N CYS A 240 -9.90 7.07 6.03
CA CYS A 240 -9.16 8.27 5.66
C CYS A 240 -9.62 8.87 4.33
N VAL A 241 -9.74 8.03 3.29
CA VAL A 241 -10.10 8.46 1.94
C VAL A 241 -11.51 9.01 1.92
N PHE A 242 -12.48 8.26 2.44
CA PHE A 242 -13.88 8.69 2.40
C PHE A 242 -14.14 9.87 3.34
N SER A 243 -13.36 10.04 4.42
CA SER A 243 -13.39 11.23 5.28
C SER A 243 -12.79 12.48 4.61
N ASN A 244 -11.88 12.32 3.64
CA ASN A 244 -11.06 13.41 3.10
C ASN A 244 -11.02 13.45 1.56
N MET A 245 -12.12 13.09 0.90
CA MET A 245 -12.21 12.92 -0.56
C MET A 245 -11.62 14.05 -1.41
N LYS A 246 -11.55 15.29 -0.89
CA LYS A 246 -10.92 16.42 -1.60
C LYS A 246 -9.44 16.21 -1.93
N TYR A 247 -8.70 15.41 -1.15
CA TYR A 247 -7.27 15.10 -1.40
C TYR A 247 -7.07 13.85 -2.26
N PHE A 248 -8.09 13.03 -2.44
CA PHE A 248 -7.96 11.76 -3.13
C PHE A 248 -8.51 11.81 -4.55
N TYR A 249 -7.94 10.96 -5.40
CA TYR A 249 -8.49 10.58 -6.69
C TYR A 249 -8.62 9.06 -6.71
N LEU A 250 -9.85 8.57 -6.86
CA LEU A 250 -10.14 7.15 -6.90
C LEU A 250 -10.16 6.66 -8.35
N CYS A 251 -9.14 5.92 -8.74
CA CYS A 251 -9.07 5.27 -10.04
C CYS A 251 -10.05 4.09 -10.08
N LYS A 252 -10.80 3.99 -11.17
CA LYS A 252 -11.74 2.89 -11.44
C LYS A 252 -11.52 2.41 -12.86
N GLU A 253 -11.71 1.12 -13.07
CA GLU A 253 -11.75 0.53 -14.40
C GLU A 253 -12.87 -0.53 -14.45
N ASP A 254 -13.40 -0.73 -15.65
CA ASP A 254 -14.40 -1.76 -15.93
C ASP A 254 -13.85 -2.65 -17.06
N LEU A 255 -12.67 -3.21 -16.80
CA LEU A 255 -11.99 -4.14 -17.67
C LEU A 255 -12.11 -5.55 -17.08
N HIS A 256 -11.82 -6.57 -17.89
CA HIS A 256 -11.84 -7.97 -17.46
C HIS A 256 -10.66 -8.36 -16.54
N PHE A 257 -9.76 -7.42 -16.25
CA PHE A 257 -8.61 -7.64 -15.38
C PHE A 257 -8.99 -7.52 -13.91
N ASP A 258 -8.13 -8.05 -13.05
CA ASP A 258 -8.29 -7.94 -11.61
C ASP A 258 -8.01 -6.50 -11.13
N ASN A 259 -9.08 -5.81 -10.72
CA ASN A 259 -9.05 -4.43 -10.25
C ASN A 259 -8.11 -4.20 -9.05
N TRP A 260 -7.77 -5.24 -8.27
CA TRP A 260 -6.76 -5.13 -7.21
C TRP A 260 -5.40 -4.65 -7.73
N PHE A 261 -5.12 -4.92 -9.00
CA PHE A 261 -3.87 -4.55 -9.66
C PHE A 261 -4.00 -3.33 -10.57
N LEU A 262 -5.15 -2.65 -10.64
CA LEU A 262 -5.50 -1.61 -11.63
C LEU A 262 -4.36 -0.70 -12.11
N PHE A 263 -3.43 -0.31 -11.23
CA PHE A 263 -2.30 0.55 -11.59
C PHE A 263 -1.30 -0.02 -12.60
N GLN A 264 -1.29 -1.34 -12.86
CA GLN A 264 -0.51 -1.83 -14.02
C GLN A 264 -1.09 -1.30 -15.33
N ARG A 265 -2.40 -1.06 -15.45
CA ARG A 265 -3.04 -0.48 -16.65
C ARG A 265 -3.12 1.03 -16.59
N PHE A 266 -3.49 1.59 -15.43
CA PHE A 266 -3.70 3.03 -15.28
C PHE A 266 -2.45 3.87 -15.57
N LEU A 267 -1.26 3.30 -15.36
CA LEU A 267 0.03 3.96 -15.60
C LEU A 267 0.74 3.48 -16.88
N LEU A 268 0.06 2.76 -17.79
CA LEU A 268 0.56 2.48 -19.15
C LEU A 268 0.07 3.51 -20.16
#